data_AF-A0A3B5LWM6-F1
#
_entry.id   AF-A0A3B5LWM6-F1
#
_cell.length_a   1.000
_cell.length_b   1.000
_cell.length_c   1.000
_cell.angle_alpha   90.00
_cell.angle_beta   90.00
_cell.angle_gamma   90.00
#
_symmetry.space_group_name_H-M   'P 1'
#
loop_
_entity.id
_entity.type
_entity.pdbx_description
1 polymer ?
#
loop_
_entity_poly.entity_id
_entity_poly.type
_entity_poly.pdbx_seq_one_letter_code
_entity_poly.pdbx_strand_id
1 'polypeptide(L)'
;MTENTFPLHNADAIVNFYRSEVLIGQEAKQFTKGDLTPVPKPEAVQTLYMRILHLLYRFRPECHSMVPFSENIQYPGYHEGATAIISVYTRMRQFLPMCLVYDFSLNDLLAPSKYVFLQAARADMDKLQTYTRGNREAEKKIEQLTTIPPEQQAEADELAAALSELQATTVHEYQEVNVKNENIAEWKTKIAEKTQKLSQVKVDVSNLKEDITKLKSQIVESPEELKSQKEKMKEAAKKIKNSIVSRKMFGNPRLKKKTNKSEIDKQQIISLCFCVTDGF
;
A
#
# COMPACT_ATOMS: atom_id res chain seq x y z
N MET A 1 -52.42 -66.18 20.36
CA MET A 1 -52.55 -64.84 19.74
C MET A 1 -52.15 -63.84 20.81
N THR A 2 -50.87 -63.51 20.88
CA THR A 2 -50.30 -62.61 21.88
C THR A 2 -50.61 -61.18 21.46
N GLU A 3 -51.52 -60.53 22.19
CA GLU A 3 -51.72 -59.09 22.12
C GLU A 3 -50.40 -58.39 22.45
N ASN A 4 -49.83 -57.70 21.47
CA ASN A 4 -48.60 -56.93 21.66
C ASN A 4 -48.90 -55.74 22.59
N THR A 5 -48.58 -55.97 23.87
CA THR A 5 -48.70 -55.03 24.98
C THR A 5 -47.45 -54.13 25.01
N PHE A 6 -47.29 -53.23 24.04
CA PHE A 6 -46.21 -52.23 24.07
C PHE A 6 -46.66 -50.90 23.44
N PRO A 7 -46.16 -49.74 23.92
CA PRO A 7 -46.83 -48.46 23.72
C PRO A 7 -46.79 -48.05 22.25
N LEU A 8 -47.94 -48.13 21.60
CA LEU A 8 -48.21 -47.44 20.35
C LEU A 8 -48.11 -45.94 20.64
N HIS A 9 -47.27 -45.21 19.92
CA HIS A 9 -47.30 -43.74 20.02
C HIS A 9 -48.74 -43.28 19.79
N ASN A 10 -49.21 -42.36 20.65
CA ASN A 10 -50.55 -41.81 20.48
C ASN A 10 -50.66 -41.26 19.04
N ALA A 11 -51.79 -41.51 18.37
CA ALA A 11 -52.01 -41.07 16.99
C ALA A 11 -51.76 -39.56 16.83
N ASP A 12 -51.98 -38.76 17.86
CA ASP A 12 -51.65 -37.33 17.88
C ASP A 12 -50.14 -37.05 17.76
N ALA A 13 -49.30 -37.85 18.41
CA ALA A 13 -47.84 -37.72 18.32
C ALA A 13 -47.33 -38.07 16.92
N ILE A 14 -47.90 -39.13 16.33
CA ILE A 14 -47.57 -39.57 14.96
C ILE A 14 -47.99 -38.50 13.93
N VAL A 15 -49.19 -37.93 14.09
CA VAL A 15 -49.66 -36.82 13.24
C VAL A 15 -48.72 -35.63 13.33
N ASN A 16 -48.32 -35.23 14.54
CA ASN A 16 -47.42 -34.10 14.72
C ASN A 16 -46.03 -34.36 14.10
N PHE A 17 -45.49 -35.57 14.27
CA PHE A 17 -44.22 -35.96 13.68
C PHE A 17 -44.25 -35.89 12.14
N TYR A 18 -45.25 -36.50 11.51
CA TYR A 18 -45.35 -36.47 10.06
C TYR A 18 -45.59 -35.05 9.53
N ARG A 19 -46.29 -34.19 10.27
CA ARG A 19 -46.47 -32.78 9.89
C ARG A 19 -45.20 -31.94 9.95
N SER A 20 -44.30 -32.21 10.88
CA SER A 20 -43.08 -31.41 11.06
C SER A 20 -41.91 -31.93 10.24
N GLU A 21 -41.74 -33.25 10.16
CA GLU A 21 -40.53 -33.85 9.60
C GLU A 21 -40.70 -34.46 8.20
N VAL A 22 -41.93 -34.77 7.77
CA VAL A 22 -42.15 -35.58 6.56
C VAL A 22 -43.00 -34.89 5.49
N LEU A 23 -44.12 -34.29 5.89
CA LEU A 23 -45.07 -33.62 5.01
C LEU A 23 -44.68 -32.15 4.82
N ILE A 24 -45.06 -31.57 3.68
CA ILE A 24 -44.71 -30.19 3.31
C ILE A 24 -45.97 -29.40 2.93
N GLY A 25 -46.01 -28.11 3.30
CA GLY A 25 -46.99 -27.16 2.80
C GLY A 25 -48.43 -27.47 3.20
N GLN A 26 -49.30 -27.71 2.20
CA GLN A 26 -50.73 -27.97 2.42
C GLN A 26 -51.01 -29.38 2.94
N GLU A 27 -50.19 -30.38 2.58
CA GLU A 27 -50.36 -31.78 3.02
C GLU A 27 -50.26 -31.89 4.54
N ALA A 28 -49.26 -31.23 5.14
CA ALA A 28 -49.10 -31.19 6.58
C ALA A 28 -50.31 -30.54 7.28
N LYS A 29 -50.89 -29.49 6.69
CA LYS A 29 -52.06 -28.81 7.27
C LYS A 29 -53.32 -29.67 7.22
N GLN A 30 -53.50 -30.44 6.14
CA GLN A 30 -54.68 -31.26 5.90
C GLN A 30 -54.61 -32.64 6.56
N PHE A 31 -53.41 -33.15 6.81
CA PHE A 31 -53.21 -34.45 7.47
C PHE A 31 -53.65 -34.37 8.93
N THR A 32 -54.61 -35.19 9.35
CA THR A 32 -55.21 -35.17 10.69
C THR A 32 -55.29 -36.57 11.29
N LYS A 33 -55.66 -36.64 12.57
CA LYS A 33 -55.93 -37.91 13.27
C LYS A 33 -57.00 -38.77 12.59
N GLY A 34 -57.95 -38.15 11.88
CA GLY A 34 -59.00 -38.83 11.13
C GLY A 34 -58.50 -39.56 9.89
N ASP A 35 -57.27 -39.30 9.44
CA ASP A 35 -56.65 -40.02 8.33
C ASP A 35 -55.95 -41.31 8.78
N LEU A 36 -55.74 -41.46 10.09
CA LEU A 36 -55.06 -42.62 10.69
C LEU A 36 -55.99 -43.47 11.56
N THR A 37 -57.09 -42.90 12.06
CA THR A 37 -57.97 -43.58 13.02
C THR A 37 -59.45 -43.34 12.67
N PRO A 38 -60.33 -44.34 12.88
CA PRO A 38 -60.07 -45.68 13.44
C PRO A 38 -59.40 -46.66 12.46
N VAL A 39 -59.53 -46.42 11.15
CA VAL A 39 -58.86 -47.17 10.09
C VAL A 39 -58.07 -46.16 9.25
N PRO A 40 -56.77 -46.37 8.99
CA PRO A 40 -56.00 -45.46 8.16
C PRO A 40 -56.54 -45.40 6.73
N LYS A 41 -56.61 -44.19 6.17
CA LYS A 41 -57.02 -43.99 4.77
C LYS A 41 -55.91 -44.45 3.83
N PRO A 42 -56.20 -45.30 2.83
CA PRO A 42 -55.21 -45.77 1.86
C PRO A 42 -54.43 -44.62 1.20
N GLU A 43 -55.11 -43.55 0.81
CA GLU A 43 -54.53 -42.41 0.11
C GLU A 43 -53.53 -41.65 1.01
N ALA A 44 -53.85 -41.52 2.30
CA ALA A 44 -52.97 -40.88 3.26
C ALA A 44 -51.70 -41.72 3.50
N VAL A 45 -51.86 -43.04 3.69
CA VAL A 45 -50.74 -43.97 3.90
C VAL A 45 -49.82 -44.01 2.68
N GLN A 46 -50.38 -44.09 1.47
CA GLN A 46 -49.61 -44.06 0.22
C GLN A 46 -48.83 -42.75 0.09
N THR A 47 -49.46 -41.61 0.38
CA THR A 47 -48.80 -40.29 0.33
C THR A 47 -47.64 -40.20 1.32
N LEU A 48 -47.82 -40.69 2.55
CA LEU A 48 -46.77 -40.72 3.55
C LEU A 48 -45.58 -41.57 3.11
N TYR A 49 -45.82 -42.76 2.58
CA TYR A 49 -44.75 -43.62 2.09
C TYR A 49 -44.03 -43.04 0.86
N MET A 50 -44.76 -42.41 -0.06
CA MET A 50 -44.13 -41.67 -1.16
C MET A 50 -43.24 -40.54 -0.63
N ARG A 51 -43.67 -39.80 0.40
CA ARG A 51 -42.85 -38.75 1.03
C ARG A 51 -41.63 -39.30 1.76
N ILE A 52 -41.76 -40.41 2.48
CA ILE A 52 -40.63 -41.10 3.12
C ILE A 52 -39.60 -41.52 2.05
N LEU A 53 -40.05 -42.15 0.96
CA LEU A 53 -39.18 -42.55 -0.14
C LEU A 53 -38.50 -41.34 -0.81
N HIS A 54 -39.21 -40.21 -0.94
CA HIS A 54 -38.64 -38.98 -1.45
C HIS A 54 -37.54 -38.42 -0.54
N LEU A 55 -37.77 -38.40 0.78
CA LEU A 55 -36.80 -37.88 1.74
C LEU A 55 -35.54 -38.75 1.81
N LEU A 56 -35.70 -40.06 1.82
CA LEU A 56 -34.60 -41.00 2.03
C LEU A 56 -33.81 -41.29 0.74
N TYR A 57 -34.48 -41.45 -0.39
CA TYR A 57 -33.85 -41.87 -1.64
C TYR A 57 -33.80 -40.77 -2.71
N ARG A 58 -34.28 -39.56 -2.38
CA ARG A 58 -34.52 -38.49 -3.37
C ARG A 58 -35.40 -38.98 -4.53
N PHE A 59 -36.25 -39.98 -4.25
CA PHE A 59 -37.12 -40.56 -5.24
C PHE A 59 -38.26 -39.58 -5.53
N ARG A 60 -38.29 -39.05 -6.74
CA ARG A 60 -39.29 -38.04 -7.10
C ARG A 60 -40.68 -38.67 -7.20
N PRO A 61 -41.75 -37.97 -6.77
CA PRO A 61 -43.12 -38.46 -6.90
C PRO A 61 -43.48 -38.87 -8.33
N GLU A 62 -43.01 -38.10 -9.31
CA GLU A 62 -43.23 -38.37 -10.74
C GLU A 62 -42.65 -39.71 -11.19
N CYS A 63 -41.61 -40.22 -10.51
CA CYS A 63 -41.01 -41.50 -10.83
C CYS A 63 -41.88 -42.69 -10.39
N HIS A 64 -42.90 -42.49 -9.55
CA HIS A 64 -43.85 -43.56 -9.21
C HIS A 64 -44.78 -43.89 -10.36
N SER A 65 -45.17 -42.89 -11.16
CA SER A 65 -46.05 -43.04 -12.33
C SER A 65 -45.34 -43.56 -13.59
N MET A 66 -44.03 -43.78 -13.55
CA MET A 66 -43.26 -44.23 -14.72
C MET A 66 -43.56 -45.71 -15.02
N VAL A 67 -44.32 -45.95 -16.09
CA VAL A 67 -44.63 -47.29 -16.59
C VAL A 67 -43.37 -47.90 -17.22
N PRO A 68 -42.94 -49.12 -16.81
CA PRO A 68 -41.83 -49.80 -17.46
C PRO A 68 -42.11 -50.00 -18.96
N PHE A 69 -41.15 -49.66 -19.81
CA PHE A 69 -41.24 -49.77 -21.28
C PHE A 69 -41.42 -51.20 -21.81
N SER A 70 -41.43 -52.20 -20.95
CA SER A 70 -41.37 -53.62 -21.29
C SER A 70 -42.73 -54.26 -21.62
N GLU A 71 -43.85 -53.57 -21.44
CA GLU A 71 -45.18 -54.11 -21.72
C GLU A 71 -45.89 -53.27 -22.79
N ASN A 72 -46.34 -53.91 -23.87
CA ASN A 72 -47.22 -53.31 -24.89
C ASN A 72 -48.61 -53.05 -24.29
N ILE A 73 -48.68 -52.14 -23.32
CA ILE A 73 -49.90 -51.81 -22.60
C ILE A 73 -50.79 -50.95 -23.50
N GLN A 74 -51.96 -51.47 -23.83
CA GLN A 74 -53.01 -50.68 -24.47
C GLN A 74 -53.52 -49.63 -23.47
N TYR A 75 -53.48 -48.37 -23.88
CA TYR A 75 -53.89 -47.20 -23.08
C TYR A 75 -53.12 -46.99 -21.76
N PRO A 76 -51.86 -46.52 -21.83
CA PRO A 76 -50.98 -46.32 -20.67
C PRO A 76 -51.57 -45.44 -19.55
N GLY A 77 -52.42 -44.47 -19.90
CA GLY A 77 -53.04 -43.56 -18.92
C GLY A 77 -53.95 -44.23 -17.89
N TYR A 78 -54.55 -45.39 -18.20
CA TYR A 78 -55.39 -46.10 -17.21
C TYR A 78 -54.59 -46.86 -16.17
N HIS A 79 -53.30 -47.09 -16.43
CA HIS A 79 -52.43 -47.86 -15.53
C HIS A 79 -51.66 -46.96 -14.56
N GLU A 80 -51.66 -45.64 -14.75
CA GLU A 80 -50.86 -44.70 -13.97
C GLU A 80 -51.03 -44.87 -12.45
N GLY A 81 -52.28 -44.95 -11.98
CA GLY A 81 -52.58 -45.14 -10.55
C GLY A 81 -52.11 -46.48 -10.00
N ALA A 82 -52.32 -47.57 -10.75
CA ALA A 82 -51.85 -48.90 -10.35
C ALA A 82 -50.32 -48.99 -10.36
N THR A 83 -49.67 -48.39 -11.36
CA THR A 83 -48.21 -48.30 -11.47
C THR A 83 -47.62 -47.55 -10.28
N ALA A 84 -48.20 -46.42 -9.88
CA ALA A 84 -47.75 -45.68 -8.71
C ALA A 84 -47.81 -46.52 -7.42
N ILE A 85 -48.91 -47.22 -7.18
CA ILE A 85 -49.07 -48.08 -6.00
C ILE A 85 -48.07 -49.25 -6.03
N ILE A 86 -47.89 -49.92 -7.16
CA ILE A 86 -46.93 -51.03 -7.32
C ILE A 86 -45.48 -50.52 -7.12
N SER A 87 -45.17 -49.33 -7.60
CA SER A 87 -43.87 -48.69 -7.41
C SER A 87 -43.59 -48.41 -5.94
N VAL A 88 -44.57 -47.84 -5.20
CA VAL A 88 -44.48 -47.64 -3.76
C VAL A 88 -44.31 -48.96 -3.03
N TYR A 89 -45.14 -49.97 -3.33
CA TYR A 89 -45.05 -51.29 -2.72
C TYR A 89 -43.66 -51.91 -2.88
N THR A 90 -43.13 -51.92 -4.10
CA THR A 90 -41.82 -52.53 -4.41
C THR A 90 -40.70 -51.86 -3.63
N ARG A 91 -40.72 -50.52 -3.55
CA ARG A 91 -39.70 -49.75 -2.84
C ARG A 91 -39.82 -49.86 -1.32
N MET A 92 -41.03 -49.78 -0.79
CA MET A 92 -41.26 -49.94 0.65
C MET A 92 -40.91 -51.35 1.11
N ARG A 93 -41.18 -52.39 0.30
CA ARG A 93 -40.75 -53.76 0.60
C ARG A 93 -39.22 -53.92 0.67
N GLN A 94 -38.46 -53.09 -0.04
CA GLN A 94 -37.00 -53.05 0.07
C GLN A 94 -36.55 -52.21 1.27
N PHE A 95 -37.27 -51.14 1.60
CA PHE A 95 -36.92 -50.20 2.65
C PHE A 95 -37.28 -50.70 4.06
N LEU A 96 -38.52 -51.16 4.27
CA LEU A 96 -39.07 -51.54 5.57
C LEU A 96 -38.29 -52.62 6.33
N PRO A 97 -37.62 -53.60 5.68
CA PRO A 97 -36.72 -54.52 6.37
C PRO A 97 -35.57 -53.83 7.09
N MET A 98 -35.09 -52.67 6.59
CA MET A 98 -34.12 -51.87 7.33
C MET A 98 -34.72 -51.34 8.62
N CYS A 99 -36.00 -50.98 8.62
CA CYS A 99 -36.78 -50.53 9.77
C CYS A 99 -37.36 -51.68 10.61
N LEU A 100 -36.89 -52.92 10.42
CA LEU A 100 -37.31 -54.11 11.16
C LEU A 100 -38.79 -54.49 10.94
N VAL A 101 -39.38 -54.07 9.82
CA VAL A 101 -40.73 -54.45 9.39
C VAL A 101 -40.60 -55.37 8.18
N TYR A 102 -40.94 -56.65 8.35
CA TYR A 102 -40.68 -57.70 7.35
C TYR A 102 -41.94 -58.28 6.70
N ASP A 103 -43.10 -58.06 7.29
CA ASP A 103 -44.40 -58.61 6.90
C ASP A 103 -45.22 -57.64 6.03
N PHE A 104 -44.59 -56.61 5.47
CA PHE A 104 -45.25 -55.63 4.62
C PHE A 104 -45.80 -56.25 3.33
N SER A 105 -47.07 -55.98 3.05
CA SER A 105 -47.83 -56.53 1.94
C SER A 105 -48.51 -55.43 1.12
N LEU A 106 -49.00 -55.78 -0.08
CA LEU A 106 -49.74 -54.83 -0.91
C LEU A 106 -51.06 -54.39 -0.24
N ASN A 107 -51.64 -55.25 0.61
CA ASN A 107 -52.85 -54.91 1.37
C ASN A 107 -52.61 -53.75 2.33
N ASP A 108 -51.38 -53.57 2.83
CA ASP A 108 -51.04 -52.45 3.72
C ASP A 108 -51.09 -51.08 3.01
N LEU A 109 -51.08 -51.06 1.67
CA LEU A 109 -51.30 -49.87 0.86
C LEU A 109 -52.75 -49.69 0.42
N LEU A 110 -53.45 -50.79 0.13
CA LEU A 110 -54.80 -50.77 -0.43
C LEU A 110 -55.89 -50.72 0.67
N ALA A 111 -55.64 -51.37 1.79
CA ALA A 111 -56.53 -51.46 2.94
C ALA A 111 -55.69 -51.53 4.24
N PRO A 112 -55.08 -50.41 4.65
CA PRO A 112 -54.09 -50.42 5.72
C PRO A 112 -54.71 -50.86 7.05
N SER A 113 -54.06 -51.83 7.71
CA SER A 113 -54.38 -52.15 9.10
C SER A 113 -53.75 -51.10 10.03
N LYS A 114 -54.55 -50.58 10.97
CA LYS A 114 -54.08 -49.63 12.00
C LYS A 114 -52.83 -50.13 12.73
N TYR A 115 -52.77 -51.43 13.03
CA TYR A 115 -51.68 -52.01 13.81
C TYR A 115 -50.34 -51.98 13.04
N VAL A 116 -50.33 -52.45 11.79
CA VAL A 116 -49.12 -52.57 10.96
C VAL A 116 -48.57 -51.17 10.60
N PHE A 117 -49.46 -50.24 10.24
CA PHE A 117 -49.06 -48.87 9.90
C PHE A 117 -48.41 -48.15 11.09
N LEU A 118 -49.01 -48.23 12.28
CA LEU A 118 -48.47 -47.55 13.47
C LEU A 118 -47.13 -48.15 13.92
N GLN A 119 -46.91 -49.46 13.71
CA GLN A 119 -45.65 -50.11 14.00
C GLN A 119 -44.53 -49.65 13.05
N ALA A 120 -44.80 -49.55 11.75
CA ALA A 120 -43.85 -49.02 10.77
C ALA A 120 -43.53 -47.54 11.03
N ALA A 121 -44.55 -46.72 11.27
CA ALA A 121 -44.39 -45.29 11.58
C ALA A 121 -43.50 -45.04 12.81
N ARG A 122 -43.58 -45.90 13.83
CA ARG A 122 -42.73 -45.82 15.01
C ARG A 122 -41.26 -46.06 14.69
N ALA A 123 -40.95 -47.15 13.98
CA ALA A 123 -39.57 -47.49 13.65
C ALA A 123 -38.89 -46.40 12.80
N ASP A 124 -39.65 -45.80 11.88
CA ASP A 124 -39.19 -44.68 11.07
C ASP A 124 -38.93 -43.42 11.92
N MET A 125 -39.84 -43.10 12.84
CA MET A 125 -39.71 -41.95 13.74
C MET A 125 -38.48 -42.05 14.66
N ASP A 126 -38.27 -43.21 15.30
CA ASP A 126 -37.14 -43.42 16.23
C ASP A 126 -35.78 -43.28 15.50
N LYS A 127 -35.69 -43.79 14.26
CA LYS A 127 -34.49 -43.66 13.43
C LYS A 127 -34.25 -42.24 12.96
N LEU A 128 -35.29 -41.57 12.45
CA LEU A 128 -35.14 -40.19 11.98
C LEU A 128 -34.70 -39.27 13.11
N GLN A 129 -35.29 -39.43 14.30
CA GLN A 129 -34.90 -38.66 15.48
C GLN A 129 -33.42 -38.87 15.86
N THR A 130 -32.92 -40.10 15.72
CA THR A 130 -31.52 -40.43 15.97
C THR A 130 -30.58 -39.72 14.99
N TYR A 131 -30.90 -39.76 13.69
CA TYR A 131 -30.11 -39.04 12.67
C TYR A 131 -30.18 -37.52 12.86
N THR A 132 -31.34 -36.95 13.16
CA THR A 132 -31.49 -35.51 13.42
C THR A 132 -30.67 -35.05 14.62
N ARG A 133 -30.60 -35.85 15.69
CA ARG A 133 -29.72 -35.56 16.83
C ARG A 133 -28.24 -35.57 16.42
N GLY A 134 -27.81 -36.59 15.68
CA GLY A 134 -26.44 -36.67 15.18
C GLY A 134 -26.05 -35.49 14.29
N ASN A 135 -26.96 -35.05 13.40
CA ASN A 135 -26.74 -33.89 12.55
C ASN A 135 -26.59 -32.59 13.38
N ARG A 136 -27.45 -32.35 14.37
CA ARG A 136 -27.33 -31.17 15.24
C ARG A 136 -26.02 -31.14 16.02
N GLU A 137 -25.56 -32.29 16.50
CA GLU A 137 -24.27 -32.40 17.19
C GLU A 137 -23.09 -32.11 16.25
N ALA A 138 -23.17 -32.59 15.01
CA ALA A 138 -22.17 -32.28 13.98
C ALA A 138 -22.16 -30.81 13.60
N GLU A 139 -23.33 -30.18 13.43
CA GLU A 139 -23.47 -28.74 13.16
C GLU A 139 -22.85 -27.91 14.28
N LYS A 140 -23.10 -28.25 15.55
CA LYS A 140 -22.47 -27.57 16.69
C LYS A 140 -20.94 -27.71 16.69
N LYS A 141 -20.41 -28.87 16.32
CA LYS A 141 -18.95 -29.07 16.19
C LYS A 141 -18.36 -28.25 15.05
N ILE A 142 -19.07 -28.15 13.92
CA ILE A 142 -18.67 -27.30 12.80
C ILE A 142 -18.61 -25.85 13.26
N GLU A 143 -19.66 -25.36 13.92
CA GLU A 143 -19.70 -23.99 14.44
C GLU A 143 -18.50 -23.68 15.34
N GLN A 144 -18.21 -24.57 16.31
CA GLN A 144 -17.05 -24.45 17.20
C GLN A 144 -15.70 -24.41 16.47
N LEU A 145 -15.54 -25.21 15.40
CA LEU A 145 -14.30 -25.24 14.61
C LEU A 145 -14.17 -24.03 13.68
N THR A 146 -15.29 -23.43 13.26
CA THR A 146 -15.30 -22.27 12.35
C THR A 146 -15.11 -20.93 13.06
N THR A 147 -15.34 -20.87 14.37
CA THR A 147 -15.09 -19.66 15.16
C THR A 147 -13.62 -19.58 15.56
N ILE A 148 -12.92 -18.53 15.11
CA ILE A 148 -11.59 -18.19 15.63
C ILE A 148 -11.74 -17.80 17.10
N PRO A 149 -11.02 -18.43 18.04
CA PRO A 149 -11.03 -18.05 19.44
C PRO A 149 -10.76 -16.55 19.60
N PRO A 150 -11.50 -15.84 20.48
CA PRO A 150 -11.33 -14.40 20.67
C PRO A 150 -9.92 -14.00 21.09
N GLU A 151 -9.21 -14.92 21.76
CA GLU A 151 -7.81 -14.74 22.17
C GLU A 151 -6.85 -14.69 20.96
N GLN A 152 -7.07 -15.54 19.95
CA GLN A 152 -6.29 -15.53 18.71
C GLN A 152 -6.63 -14.33 17.82
N GLN A 153 -7.89 -13.88 17.84
CA GLN A 153 -8.29 -12.67 17.14
C GLN A 153 -7.62 -11.43 17.77
N ALA A 154 -7.60 -11.33 19.11
CA ALA A 154 -6.94 -10.24 19.81
C ALA A 154 -5.42 -10.21 19.55
N GLU A 155 -4.76 -11.38 19.54
CA GLU A 155 -3.33 -11.48 19.21
C GLU A 155 -3.05 -11.04 17.76
N ALA A 156 -3.90 -11.40 16.80
CA ALA A 156 -3.78 -10.96 15.41
C ALA A 156 -3.95 -9.44 15.27
N ASP A 157 -4.88 -8.84 16.02
CA ASP A 157 -5.12 -7.40 16.02
C ASP A 157 -3.95 -6.63 16.65
N GLU A 158 -3.38 -7.15 17.74
CA GLU A 158 -2.18 -6.58 18.38
C GLU A 158 -0.96 -6.65 17.44
N LEU A 159 -0.76 -7.78 16.76
CA LEU A 159 0.31 -7.93 15.78
C LEU A 159 0.14 -6.98 14.58
N ALA A 160 -1.10 -6.78 14.11
CA ALA A 160 -1.41 -5.84 13.04
C ALA A 160 -1.11 -4.39 13.45
N ALA A 161 -1.40 -4.03 14.70
CA ALA A 161 -1.05 -2.72 15.25
C ALA A 161 0.48 -2.52 15.32
N ALA A 162 1.22 -3.51 15.84
CA ALA A 162 2.68 -3.48 15.91
C ALA A 162 3.34 -3.37 14.52
N LEU A 163 2.82 -4.10 13.52
CA LEU A 163 3.30 -4.01 12.14
C LEU A 163 3.06 -2.62 11.53
N SER A 164 1.91 -2.01 11.83
CA SER A 164 1.58 -0.66 11.35
C SER A 164 2.51 0.39 11.96
N GLU A 165 2.82 0.28 13.26
CA GLU A 165 3.76 1.17 13.94
C GLU A 165 5.19 1.02 13.42
N LEU A 166 5.64 -0.23 13.22
CA LEU A 166 6.96 -0.51 12.65
C LEU A 166 7.08 0.05 11.22
N GLN A 167 6.03 -0.09 10.41
CA GLN A 167 5.99 0.47 9.06
C GLN A 167 6.06 2.01 9.08
N ALA A 168 5.31 2.66 9.97
CA ALA A 168 5.36 4.11 10.14
C ALA A 168 6.77 4.59 10.54
N THR A 169 7.40 3.89 11.49
CA THR A 169 8.77 4.18 11.94
C THR A 169 9.77 4.02 10.81
N THR A 170 9.68 2.93 10.04
CA THR A 170 10.57 2.66 8.91
C THR A 170 10.46 3.75 7.83
N VAL A 171 9.25 4.21 7.52
CA VAL A 171 9.03 5.31 6.56
C VAL A 171 9.64 6.60 7.07
N HIS A 172 9.46 6.92 8.36
CA HIS A 172 10.04 8.10 8.98
C HIS A 172 11.58 8.08 8.96
N GLU A 173 12.20 6.96 9.31
CA GLU A 173 13.65 6.80 9.26
C GLU A 173 14.20 6.96 7.84
N TYR A 174 13.51 6.40 6.83
CA TYR A 174 13.89 6.59 5.43
C TYR A 174 13.84 8.06 5.01
N GLN A 175 12.82 8.80 5.43
CA GLN A 175 12.72 10.25 5.19
C GLN A 175 13.85 11.01 5.87
N GLU A 176 14.19 10.71 7.12
CA GLU A 176 15.31 11.34 7.81
C GLU A 176 16.65 11.09 7.09
N VAL A 177 16.87 9.87 6.61
CA VAL A 177 18.08 9.52 5.84
C VAL A 177 18.16 10.35 4.56
N ASN A 178 17.05 10.55 3.87
CA ASN A 178 17.01 11.39 2.67
C ASN A 178 17.37 12.85 2.99
N VAL A 179 16.80 13.44 4.04
CA VAL A 179 17.15 14.80 4.48
C VAL A 179 18.63 14.91 4.86
N LYS A 180 19.18 13.92 5.57
CA LYS A 180 20.62 13.88 5.91
C LYS A 180 21.48 13.79 4.65
N ASN A 181 21.07 13.02 3.64
CA ASN A 181 21.78 12.91 2.36
C ASN A 181 21.78 14.21 1.56
N GLU A 182 20.66 14.94 1.54
CA GLU A 182 20.56 16.27 0.91
C GLU A 182 21.52 17.27 1.58
N ASN A 183 21.54 17.29 2.91
CA ASN A 183 22.47 18.13 3.68
C ASN A 183 23.94 17.76 3.36
N ILE A 184 24.28 16.47 3.31
CA ILE A 184 25.63 16.01 2.94
C ILE A 184 26.00 16.50 1.53
N ALA A 185 25.08 16.43 0.56
CA ALA A 185 25.31 16.94 -0.78
C ALA A 185 25.56 18.46 -0.79
N GLU A 186 24.79 19.22 -0.03
CA GLU A 186 24.98 20.67 0.12
C GLU A 186 26.35 21.01 0.72
N TRP A 187 26.74 20.31 1.80
CA TRP A 187 28.05 20.49 2.44
C TRP A 187 29.21 20.14 1.51
N LYS A 188 29.08 19.09 0.69
CA LYS A 188 30.08 18.75 -0.34
C LYS A 188 30.27 19.91 -1.33
N THR A 189 29.19 20.54 -1.79
CA THR A 189 29.25 21.72 -2.68
C THR A 189 29.94 22.90 -2.00
N LYS A 190 29.56 23.22 -0.76
CA LYS A 190 30.19 24.30 0.03
C LYS A 190 31.69 24.07 0.25
N ILE A 191 32.11 22.82 0.47
CA ILE A 191 33.53 22.45 0.58
C ILE A 191 34.25 22.68 -0.74
N ALA A 192 33.66 22.27 -1.87
CA ALA A 192 34.24 22.48 -3.20
C ALA A 192 34.43 23.98 -3.51
N GLU A 193 33.43 24.81 -3.23
CA GLU A 193 33.51 26.27 -3.40
C GLU A 193 34.62 26.90 -2.54
N LYS A 194 34.70 26.53 -1.26
CA LYS A 194 35.76 27.02 -0.36
C LYS A 194 37.15 26.58 -0.83
N THR A 195 37.27 25.34 -1.33
CA THR A 195 38.52 24.81 -1.89
C THR A 195 38.95 25.61 -3.11
N GLN A 196 38.02 25.93 -4.01
CA GLN A 196 38.28 26.77 -5.18
C GLN A 196 38.72 28.18 -4.77
N LYS A 197 38.00 28.84 -3.86
CA LYS A 197 38.38 30.17 -3.34
C LYS A 197 39.76 30.17 -2.69
N LEU A 198 40.09 29.12 -1.93
CA LEU A 198 41.41 28.97 -1.32
C LEU A 198 42.52 28.84 -2.38
N SER A 199 42.28 28.06 -3.45
CA SER A 199 43.23 27.96 -4.56
C SER A 199 43.46 29.30 -5.26
N GLN A 200 42.40 30.09 -5.47
CA GLN A 200 42.50 31.44 -6.04
C GLN A 200 43.35 32.36 -5.16
N VAL A 201 43.07 32.40 -3.85
CA VAL A 201 43.85 33.21 -2.90
C VAL A 201 45.32 32.77 -2.87
N LYS A 202 45.61 31.47 -3.01
CA LYS A 202 47.00 30.98 -3.08
C LYS A 202 47.73 31.49 -4.33
N VAL A 203 47.06 31.57 -5.47
CA VAL A 203 47.59 32.18 -6.70
C VAL A 203 47.84 33.67 -6.49
N ASP A 204 46.87 34.39 -5.93
CA ASP A 204 46.98 35.83 -5.68
C ASP A 204 48.14 36.17 -4.73
N VAL A 205 48.34 35.37 -3.67
CA VAL A 205 49.48 35.49 -2.76
C VAL A 205 50.81 35.25 -3.48
N SER A 206 50.85 34.33 -4.43
CA SER A 206 52.07 34.05 -5.21
C SER A 206 52.40 35.23 -6.13
N ASN A 207 51.39 35.80 -6.80
CA ASN A 207 51.54 37.01 -7.62
C ASN A 207 52.01 38.20 -6.79
N LEU A 208 51.38 38.47 -5.63
CA LEU A 208 51.80 39.56 -4.73
C LEU A 208 53.24 39.37 -4.24
N LYS A 209 53.67 38.13 -3.99
CA LYS A 209 55.05 37.83 -3.59
C LYS A 209 56.05 38.16 -4.71
N GLU A 210 55.70 37.89 -5.97
CA GLU A 210 56.50 38.30 -7.13
C GLU A 210 56.54 39.82 -7.31
N ASP A 211 55.42 40.51 -7.08
CA ASP A 211 55.41 41.97 -7.17
C ASP A 211 56.22 42.61 -6.04
N ILE A 212 56.20 42.03 -4.83
CA ILE A 212 57.09 42.44 -3.74
C ILE A 212 58.56 42.26 -4.13
N THR A 213 58.95 41.16 -4.77
CA THR A 213 60.36 40.96 -5.19
C THR A 213 60.77 41.95 -6.28
N LYS A 214 59.90 42.24 -7.26
CA LYS A 214 60.14 43.27 -8.29
C LYS A 214 60.26 44.67 -7.68
N LEU A 215 59.36 45.05 -6.78
CA LEU A 215 59.43 46.34 -6.10
C LEU A 215 60.70 46.44 -5.25
N LYS A 216 61.09 45.36 -4.57
CA LYS A 216 62.32 45.32 -3.78
C LYS A 216 63.56 45.52 -4.65
N SER A 217 63.63 44.96 -5.86
CA SER A 217 64.76 45.21 -6.78
C SER A 217 64.80 46.66 -7.26
N GLN A 218 63.65 47.24 -7.64
CA GLN A 218 63.56 48.66 -8.05
C GLN A 218 64.01 49.63 -6.94
N ILE A 219 63.66 49.33 -5.69
CA ILE A 219 64.08 50.13 -4.52
C ILE A 219 65.60 50.03 -4.28
N VAL A 220 66.24 48.89 -4.60
CA VAL A 220 67.70 48.73 -4.44
C VAL A 220 68.48 49.42 -5.56
N GLU A 221 67.98 49.41 -6.79
CA GLU A 221 68.64 50.07 -7.94
C GLU A 221 68.60 51.61 -7.85
N SER A 222 67.48 52.19 -7.43
CA SER A 222 67.30 53.66 -7.40
C SER A 222 68.36 54.42 -6.57
N PRO A 223 68.76 53.97 -5.36
CA PRO A 223 69.85 54.56 -4.57
C PRO A 223 71.23 54.45 -5.23
N GLU A 224 71.51 53.34 -5.92
CA GLU A 224 72.79 53.16 -6.63
C GLU A 224 72.89 54.13 -7.81
N GLU A 225 71.79 54.30 -8.55
CA GLU A 225 71.68 55.31 -9.60
C GLU A 225 71.86 56.73 -9.05
N LEU A 226 71.23 57.05 -7.91
CA LEU A 226 71.40 58.34 -7.24
C LEU A 226 72.86 58.59 -6.81
N LYS A 227 73.54 57.56 -6.29
CA LYS A 227 74.95 57.63 -5.88
C LYS A 227 75.87 57.81 -7.10
N SER A 228 75.61 57.08 -8.18
CA SER A 228 76.30 57.20 -9.47
C SER A 228 76.13 58.59 -10.07
N GLN A 229 74.89 59.11 -10.11
CA GLN A 229 74.61 60.46 -10.58
C GLN A 229 75.29 61.52 -9.69
N LYS A 230 75.27 61.35 -8.36
CA LYS A 230 75.95 62.26 -7.43
C LYS A 230 77.47 62.29 -7.64
N GLU A 231 78.12 61.16 -7.91
CA GLU A 231 79.55 61.13 -8.24
C GLU A 231 79.83 61.77 -9.60
N LYS A 232 79.04 61.47 -10.65
CA LYS A 232 79.13 62.18 -11.94
C LYS A 232 79.02 63.70 -11.75
N MET A 233 78.09 64.14 -10.91
CA MET A 233 77.86 65.56 -10.61
C MET A 233 79.03 66.18 -9.81
N LYS A 234 79.60 65.43 -8.86
CA LYS A 234 80.78 65.85 -8.09
C LYS A 234 82.02 65.95 -8.98
N GLU A 235 82.19 65.06 -9.94
CA GLU A 235 83.29 65.06 -10.89
C GLU A 235 83.17 66.20 -11.91
N ALA A 236 81.95 66.46 -12.40
CA ALA A 236 81.65 67.66 -13.18
C ALA A 236 81.94 68.94 -12.38
N ALA A 237 81.50 69.01 -11.12
CA ALA A 237 81.80 70.13 -10.24
C ALA A 237 83.31 70.29 -9.98
N LYS A 238 84.07 69.18 -9.87
CA LYS A 238 85.53 69.20 -9.70
C LYS A 238 86.24 69.69 -10.97
N LYS A 239 85.80 69.26 -12.16
CA LYS A 239 86.26 69.80 -13.45
C LYS A 239 85.99 71.30 -13.57
N ILE A 240 84.79 71.76 -13.20
CA ILE A 240 84.44 73.18 -13.17
C ILE A 240 85.31 73.95 -12.16
N LYS A 241 85.49 73.40 -10.95
CA LYS A 241 86.33 74.02 -9.93
C LYS A 241 87.78 74.16 -10.39
N ASN A 242 88.34 73.12 -11.02
CA ASN A 242 89.68 73.16 -11.58
C ASN A 242 89.79 74.17 -12.72
N SER A 243 88.79 74.27 -13.61
CA SER A 243 88.80 75.28 -14.66
C SER A 243 88.69 76.72 -14.12
N ILE A 244 88.04 76.93 -12.96
CA ILE A 244 88.02 78.22 -12.24
C ILE A 244 89.37 78.51 -11.57
N VAL A 245 90.03 77.52 -10.97
CA VAL A 245 91.34 77.69 -10.33
C VAL A 245 92.44 77.92 -11.36
N SER A 246 92.44 77.19 -12.48
CA SER A 246 93.32 77.45 -13.63
C SER A 246 93.11 78.85 -14.23
N ARG A 247 91.89 79.40 -14.14
CA ARG A 247 91.58 80.79 -14.55
C ARG A 247 92.07 81.85 -13.54
N LYS A 248 92.40 81.47 -12.30
CA LYS A 248 92.96 82.37 -11.26
C LYS A 248 94.50 82.31 -11.15
N MET A 249 95.14 81.24 -11.62
CA MET A 249 96.60 81.06 -11.59
C MET A 249 97.30 81.55 -12.88
N PHE A 250 96.56 81.70 -13.98
CA PHE A 250 96.99 82.48 -15.14
C PHE A 250 96.35 83.87 -15.07
N GLY A 251 97.16 84.87 -14.75
CA GLY A 251 96.75 86.27 -14.82
C GLY A 251 96.11 86.56 -16.18
N ASN A 252 94.89 87.11 -16.15
CA ASN A 252 94.28 87.70 -17.32
C ASN A 252 94.63 89.20 -17.31
N PRO A 253 95.53 89.67 -18.19
CA PRO A 253 95.86 91.07 -18.29
C PRO A 253 94.82 91.75 -19.18
N ARG A 254 93.78 92.32 -18.57
CA ARG A 254 93.14 93.57 -19.03
C ARG A 254 92.06 94.03 -18.06
N LEU A 255 92.45 95.02 -17.27
CA LEU A 255 91.56 96.01 -16.68
C LEU A 255 90.75 96.74 -17.77
N LYS A 256 89.52 97.08 -17.40
CA LYS A 256 88.78 98.32 -17.73
C LYS A 256 88.53 98.64 -19.21
N LYS A 257 87.25 98.57 -19.61
CA LYS A 257 86.48 99.76 -20.05
C LYS A 257 84.99 99.46 -20.19
N LYS A 258 84.18 100.32 -19.58
CA LYS A 258 82.72 100.56 -19.73
C LYS A 258 81.82 99.52 -19.03
N THR A 259 81.12 99.75 -17.92
CA THR A 259 80.27 100.90 -17.51
C THR A 259 79.63 101.65 -18.68
N ASN A 260 78.31 101.57 -18.73
CA ASN A 260 77.40 102.37 -19.58
C ASN A 260 76.93 101.67 -20.86
N LYS A 261 76.23 100.53 -20.69
CA LYS A 261 75.07 100.16 -21.52
C LYS A 261 73.78 100.06 -20.67
N SER A 262 73.79 100.64 -19.47
CA SER A 262 72.63 100.84 -18.58
C SER A 262 72.35 102.33 -18.33
N GLU A 263 72.91 103.21 -19.17
CA GLU A 263 72.84 104.67 -19.02
C GLU A 263 72.63 105.41 -20.36
N ILE A 264 72.31 104.69 -21.44
CA ILE A 264 71.75 105.27 -22.68
C ILE A 264 70.25 104.90 -22.81
N ASP A 265 69.78 103.84 -22.16
CA ASP A 265 68.33 103.55 -22.06
C ASP A 265 67.62 104.38 -20.96
N LYS A 266 68.37 105.20 -20.21
CA LYS A 266 67.81 106.20 -19.29
C LYS A 266 67.56 107.58 -19.93
N GLN A 267 68.03 107.81 -21.16
CA GLN A 267 67.71 109.00 -21.96
C GLN A 267 66.86 108.71 -23.20
N GLN A 268 66.56 107.44 -23.48
CA GLN A 268 65.53 107.04 -24.45
C GLN A 268 64.11 106.89 -23.84
N ILE A 269 63.99 106.93 -22.49
CA ILE A 269 62.71 107.05 -21.77
C ILE A 269 62.28 108.52 -21.60
N ILE A 270 63.21 109.48 -21.72
CA ILE A 270 62.89 110.92 -21.65
C ILE A 270 62.40 111.47 -23.00
N SER A 271 62.52 110.71 -24.09
CA SER A 271 61.97 111.07 -25.42
C SER A 271 60.64 110.39 -25.77
N LEU A 272 60.10 109.51 -24.92
CA LEU A 272 58.76 108.90 -25.11
C LEU A 272 57.70 109.40 -24.11
N CYS A 273 58.05 110.28 -23.17
CA CYS A 273 57.10 110.93 -22.26
C CYS A 273 56.77 112.39 -22.64
N PHE A 274 57.14 112.86 -23.84
CA PHE A 274 56.83 114.22 -24.33
C PHE A 274 55.93 114.27 -25.58
N CYS A 275 55.21 113.18 -25.90
CA CYS A 275 54.15 113.16 -26.93
C CYS A 275 52.86 112.43 -26.46
N VAL A 276 52.59 112.40 -25.14
CA VAL A 276 51.22 112.18 -24.63
C VAL A 276 50.90 113.32 -23.66
N THR A 277 50.93 114.53 -24.22
CA THR A 277 50.17 115.70 -23.77
C THR A 277 50.04 116.59 -24.99
N ASP A 278 48.78 116.88 -25.31
CA ASP A 278 48.27 117.88 -26.24
C ASP A 278 48.28 117.58 -27.75
N GLY A 279 47.09 117.22 -28.22
CA GLY A 279 46.65 117.68 -29.54
C GLY A 279 45.47 116.93 -30.17
N PHE A 280 44.26 117.26 -29.69
CA PHE A 280 42.92 117.00 -30.26
C PHE A 280 42.21 115.68 -29.98
#